data_AF-A0A519VZT3-F1
#
_entry.id   AF-A0A519VZT3-F1
#
_cell.length_a   1.000
_cell.length_b   1.000
_cell.length_c   1.000
_cell.angle_alpha   90.00
_cell.angle_beta   90.00
_cell.angle_gamma   90.00
#
_symmetry.space_group_name_H-M   'P 1'
#
loop_
_entity.id
_entity.type
_entity.pdbx_description
1 polymer ?
#
loop_
_entity_poly.entity_id
_entity_poly.type
_entity_poly.pdbx_seq_one_letter_code
_entity_poly.pdbx_strand_id
1 'polypeptide(L)'
;MIPLNAQQPKIVKVKLDQPIAKVQPNMWGVFFEDINFGADGGIYAELIKNRSFEFAKPLMGWSIYRNKPREGEVLVVNRKEANETNPRYLQIKKLTDDFELINEGFKGIGVKKGMRYDFSTMYRQLQPGVKMVLILKDENRKIIGQGNFIPESTGSEWKKQSVSFVATETNPKAKFGIIFQGKGSIDLDMISLFPGDTWKNRKQGLRADMVQLLADMKPGFIRFPGGCIVEGTDLANRYQWKNTIGPIEERKLLINRWNTEFAHRPAPDYYQTFGLGFFEYFQLAEDIGSDALPILNCGMACQFNTGEVVALDELQPYVQDALDLIEFANGDLSTTWGKKRAELGHPKPFNLKMMGVGNENWGPQYLERLAIFTKAIKAKYPDFKLINSSGTDPEGDRFNLLNTSLRENKADFIDEHYYRPADWFLKNAGRYDSYPRNDTKIFVGEYAVHADKNVIGSNRNNWESALASASLMTGLERNADVVQMASYAPLFAHIDGWQWAPDMIWVDNLNSYGTPDYYVQKLFSTNKGTDVVSITLDDKNIIGQDGLFASSVIDKTKKELIIKIANNTKESQSIIFDLEGKTKLKTKGTIEELASEHLSQL
;
A
#
# COMPACT_ATOMS: atom_id res chain seq x y z
N MET A 1 -18.87 -52.59 -10.45
CA MET A 1 -19.61 -51.51 -9.77
C MET A 1 -19.21 -51.52 -8.31
N ILE A 2 -18.30 -50.62 -7.94
CA ILE A 2 -18.01 -50.31 -6.54
C ILE A 2 -19.13 -49.37 -6.10
N PRO A 3 -19.83 -49.61 -4.98
CA PRO A 3 -20.89 -48.72 -4.56
C PRO A 3 -20.28 -47.35 -4.24
N LEU A 4 -20.78 -46.30 -4.91
CA LEU A 4 -20.58 -44.94 -4.42
C LEU A 4 -21.20 -44.89 -3.02
N ASN A 5 -20.37 -44.89 -1.98
CA ASN A 5 -20.83 -44.47 -0.66
C ASN A 5 -21.21 -42.98 -0.79
N ALA A 6 -22.51 -42.71 -0.90
CA ALA A 6 -23.02 -41.36 -0.71
C ALA A 6 -22.60 -40.93 0.70
N GLN A 7 -21.67 -39.98 0.79
CA GLN A 7 -21.22 -39.44 2.07
C GLN A 7 -22.44 -38.89 2.80
N GLN A 8 -22.71 -39.40 4.01
CA GLN A 8 -23.82 -38.88 4.82
C GLN A 8 -23.61 -37.37 5.02
N PRO A 9 -24.66 -36.55 4.88
CA PRO A 9 -24.52 -35.12 5.00
C PRO A 9 -24.09 -34.75 6.42
N LYS A 10 -23.12 -33.85 6.52
CA LYS A 10 -22.66 -33.32 7.80
C LYS A 10 -23.69 -32.34 8.33
N ILE A 11 -24.12 -32.52 9.57
CA ILE A 11 -25.05 -31.59 10.23
C ILE A 11 -24.23 -30.52 10.94
N VAL A 12 -24.29 -29.29 10.42
CA VAL A 12 -23.61 -28.13 10.98
C VAL A 12 -24.63 -27.26 11.72
N LYS A 13 -24.46 -27.09 13.03
CA LYS A 13 -25.37 -26.30 13.86
C LYS A 13 -24.97 -24.83 13.82
N VAL A 14 -25.94 -23.93 13.67
CA VAL A 14 -25.73 -22.47 13.71
C VAL A 14 -26.70 -21.83 14.68
N LYS A 15 -26.20 -21.16 15.73
CA LYS A 15 -27.02 -20.57 16.80
C LYS A 15 -27.28 -19.08 16.58
N LEU A 16 -28.40 -18.75 15.94
CA LEU A 16 -28.69 -17.40 15.43
C LEU A 16 -28.88 -16.34 16.52
N ASP A 17 -29.45 -16.73 17.65
CA ASP A 17 -29.87 -15.79 18.71
C ASP A 17 -28.83 -15.63 19.83
N GLN A 18 -27.64 -16.22 19.67
CA GLN A 18 -26.57 -16.17 20.67
C GLN A 18 -25.28 -15.59 20.07
N PRO A 19 -25.20 -14.26 19.87
CA PRO A 19 -23.96 -13.60 19.47
C PRO A 19 -22.83 -13.90 20.46
N ILE A 20 -21.68 -14.35 19.95
CA ILE A 20 -20.50 -14.66 20.75
C ILE A 20 -19.43 -13.57 20.69
N ALA A 21 -19.40 -12.75 19.63
CA ALA A 21 -18.47 -11.64 19.48
C ALA A 21 -19.05 -10.54 18.58
N LYS A 22 -18.51 -9.32 18.71
CA LYS A 22 -18.81 -8.19 17.82
C LYS A 22 -17.75 -8.12 16.72
N VAL A 23 -18.20 -8.06 15.48
CA VAL A 23 -17.31 -7.83 14.35
C VAL A 23 -17.05 -6.33 14.21
N GLN A 24 -15.80 -5.92 14.25
CA GLN A 24 -15.45 -4.51 14.13
C GLN A 24 -15.67 -4.00 12.70
N PRO A 25 -16.13 -2.76 12.50
CA PRO A 25 -16.26 -2.17 11.16
C PRO A 25 -14.95 -2.19 10.37
N ASN A 26 -13.81 -2.13 11.05
CA ASN A 26 -12.47 -2.16 10.47
C ASN A 26 -11.81 -3.55 10.45
N MET A 27 -12.56 -4.65 10.62
CA MET A 27 -11.93 -5.98 10.70
C MET A 27 -11.07 -6.36 9.50
N TRP A 28 -11.55 -6.08 8.29
CA TRP A 28 -10.85 -6.43 7.05
C TRP A 28 -10.35 -5.15 6.39
N GLY A 29 -9.03 -4.99 6.29
CA GLY A 29 -8.42 -3.84 5.65
C GLY A 29 -7.31 -4.22 4.68
N VAL A 30 -6.56 -3.22 4.24
CA VAL A 30 -5.41 -3.41 3.35
C VAL A 30 -4.16 -2.82 3.95
N PHE A 31 -3.04 -3.50 3.71
CA PHE A 31 -1.71 -3.01 4.02
C PHE A 31 -1.11 -2.38 2.77
N PHE A 32 -0.59 -1.15 2.86
CA PHE A 32 0.07 -0.48 1.75
C PHE A 32 1.46 -0.06 2.17
N GLU A 33 2.44 -0.53 1.42
CA GLU A 33 3.78 0.03 1.39
C GLU A 33 4.28 0.23 -0.02
N ASP A 34 5.22 1.15 -0.21
CA ASP A 34 5.89 1.34 -1.50
C ASP A 34 6.96 0.26 -1.71
N ILE A 35 6.50 -0.96 -1.97
CA ILE A 35 7.27 -2.11 -2.45
C ILE A 35 6.81 -2.46 -3.85
N ASN A 36 7.64 -3.14 -4.64
CA ASN A 36 7.27 -3.73 -5.93
C ASN A 36 6.80 -2.72 -7.00
N PHE A 37 7.24 -1.46 -6.92
CA PHE A 37 6.69 -0.33 -7.71
C PHE A 37 5.18 -0.15 -7.46
N GLY A 38 4.75 -0.34 -6.21
CA GLY A 38 3.36 -0.20 -5.79
C GLY A 38 2.88 1.25 -5.64
N ALA A 39 3.76 2.18 -5.25
CA ALA A 39 3.48 3.62 -5.26
C ALA A 39 4.05 4.32 -6.50
N ASP A 40 5.34 4.63 -6.51
CA ASP A 40 6.02 5.25 -7.65
C ASP A 40 6.19 4.21 -8.77
N GLY A 41 5.54 4.44 -9.91
CA GLY A 41 5.37 3.45 -10.99
C GLY A 41 4.14 2.56 -10.85
N GLY A 42 3.35 2.75 -9.79
CA GLY A 42 2.13 2.02 -9.48
C GLY A 42 0.94 2.96 -9.29
N ILE A 43 0.41 3.01 -8.06
CA ILE A 43 -0.84 3.73 -7.77
C ILE A 43 -0.69 5.25 -7.89
N TYR A 44 0.51 5.81 -7.75
CA TYR A 44 0.76 7.21 -8.02
C TYR A 44 0.92 7.42 -9.53
N ALA A 45 0.05 8.21 -10.16
CA ALA A 45 -0.10 8.22 -11.62
C ALA A 45 0.97 9.03 -12.40
N GLU A 46 2.07 9.41 -11.76
CA GLU A 46 3.20 10.06 -12.43
C GLU A 46 3.84 9.08 -13.41
N LEU A 47 4.05 9.51 -14.66
CA LEU A 47 4.62 8.67 -15.71
C LEU A 47 6.11 8.92 -15.92
N ILE A 48 6.67 10.00 -15.36
CA ILE A 48 8.06 10.37 -15.53
C ILE A 48 8.91 9.86 -14.35
N LYS A 49 9.78 8.90 -14.64
CA LYS A 49 10.81 8.44 -13.69
C LYS A 49 11.85 9.54 -13.50
N ASN A 50 12.30 9.75 -12.26
CA ASN A 50 13.40 10.67 -11.95
C ASN A 50 13.15 12.09 -12.50
N ARG A 51 11.94 12.61 -12.26
CA ARG A 51 11.44 13.90 -12.80
C ARG A 51 12.23 15.14 -12.41
N SER A 52 13.02 15.08 -11.34
CA SER A 52 13.84 16.17 -10.80
C SER A 52 15.35 15.85 -10.79
N PHE A 53 15.79 14.77 -11.43
CA PHE A 53 17.22 14.41 -11.57
C PHE A 53 17.94 14.09 -10.25
N GLU A 54 17.18 13.75 -9.20
CA GLU A 54 17.69 13.53 -7.85
C GLU A 54 18.16 12.11 -7.54
N PHE A 55 18.02 11.19 -8.50
CA PHE A 55 18.53 9.83 -8.34
C PHE A 55 20.07 9.83 -8.19
N ALA A 56 20.65 8.74 -7.65
CA ALA A 56 22.10 8.64 -7.47
C ALA A 56 22.87 8.82 -8.79
N LYS A 57 22.31 8.30 -9.89
CA LYS A 57 22.71 8.68 -11.25
C LYS A 57 21.70 9.72 -11.76
N PRO A 58 22.08 11.00 -11.91
CA PRO A 58 21.09 12.06 -12.15
C PRO A 58 20.26 11.91 -13.44
N LEU A 59 20.81 11.25 -14.46
CA LEU A 59 20.10 10.94 -15.71
C LEU A 59 19.54 9.51 -15.75
N MET A 60 19.41 8.80 -14.62
CA MET A 60 18.75 7.50 -14.59
C MET A 60 17.31 7.63 -15.12
N GLY A 61 16.90 6.72 -16.01
CA GLY A 61 15.62 6.80 -16.72
C GLY A 61 15.59 7.75 -17.92
N TRP A 62 16.63 8.59 -18.08
CA TRP A 62 16.74 9.58 -19.15
C TRP A 62 17.81 9.19 -20.17
N SER A 63 17.53 9.38 -21.46
CA SER A 63 18.46 9.19 -22.56
C SER A 63 18.46 10.42 -23.47
N ILE A 64 19.62 10.77 -24.05
CA ILE A 64 19.76 11.91 -24.97
C ILE A 64 20.04 11.38 -26.37
N TYR A 65 19.20 11.71 -27.34
CA TYR A 65 19.36 11.35 -28.74
C TYR A 65 19.68 12.58 -29.58
N ARG A 66 20.85 12.57 -30.24
CA ARG A 66 21.37 13.68 -31.04
C ARG A 66 22.34 13.18 -32.10
N ASN A 67 22.45 13.90 -33.22
CA ASN A 67 23.37 13.56 -34.31
C ASN A 67 24.84 13.61 -33.88
N LYS A 68 25.24 14.68 -33.18
CA LYS A 68 26.61 14.88 -32.68
C LYS A 68 26.58 15.48 -31.27
N PRO A 69 27.20 14.84 -30.27
CA PRO A 69 27.35 15.42 -28.94
C PRO A 69 28.11 16.74 -28.97
N ARG A 70 27.58 17.74 -28.26
CA ARG A 70 28.22 19.05 -28.08
C ARG A 70 28.41 19.30 -26.59
N GLU A 71 29.57 19.85 -26.25
CA GLU A 71 29.92 20.18 -24.88
C GLU A 71 28.99 21.27 -24.33
N GLY A 72 28.52 21.09 -23.10
CA GLY A 72 27.65 22.06 -22.43
C GLY A 72 26.21 22.16 -22.95
N GLU A 73 25.81 21.35 -23.95
CA GLU A 73 24.46 21.37 -24.52
C GLU A 73 23.39 20.87 -23.54
N VAL A 74 23.74 19.86 -22.74
CA VAL A 74 22.90 19.28 -21.69
C VAL A 74 23.76 19.10 -20.45
N LEU A 75 23.40 19.78 -19.36
CA LEU A 75 24.09 19.70 -18.08
C LEU A 75 23.07 19.42 -16.98
N VAL A 76 23.40 18.54 -16.04
CA VAL A 76 22.70 18.50 -14.75
C VAL A 76 23.45 19.40 -13.79
N VAL A 77 22.83 20.52 -13.42
CA VAL A 77 23.44 21.53 -12.57
C VAL A 77 23.08 21.26 -11.12
N ASN A 78 24.09 21.26 -10.24
CA ASN A 78 23.89 21.10 -8.80
C ASN A 78 23.73 22.49 -8.14
N ARG A 79 22.75 22.61 -7.26
CA ARG A 79 22.38 23.82 -6.51
C ARG A 79 22.10 23.54 -5.04
N LYS A 80 22.72 22.50 -4.48
CA LYS A 80 22.43 22.01 -3.11
C LYS A 80 22.45 23.10 -2.04
N GLU A 81 23.38 24.05 -2.13
CA GLU A 81 23.47 25.18 -1.19
C GLU A 81 22.28 26.15 -1.29
N ALA A 82 21.65 26.26 -2.47
CA ALA A 82 20.49 27.12 -2.69
C ALA A 82 19.16 26.39 -2.48
N ASN A 83 19.12 25.06 -2.65
CA ASN A 83 17.94 24.23 -2.42
C ASN A 83 18.37 22.82 -2.01
N GLU A 84 18.17 22.45 -0.75
CA GLU A 84 18.61 21.17 -0.21
C GLU A 84 17.66 20.00 -0.54
N THR A 85 16.37 20.28 -0.73
CA THR A 85 15.34 19.25 -0.97
C THR A 85 15.18 18.92 -2.45
N ASN A 86 15.53 19.86 -3.32
CA ASN A 86 15.58 19.72 -4.78
C ASN A 86 16.91 20.33 -5.32
N PRO A 87 18.04 19.65 -5.07
CA PRO A 87 19.39 20.19 -5.30
C PRO A 87 19.88 20.12 -6.74
N ARG A 88 19.09 19.70 -7.72
CA ARG A 88 19.50 19.61 -9.12
C ARG A 88 18.44 20.17 -10.07
N TYR A 89 18.87 20.45 -11.29
CA TYR A 89 18.00 20.75 -12.43
C TYR A 89 18.75 20.47 -13.73
N LEU A 90 18.01 20.36 -14.83
CA LEU A 90 18.57 20.17 -16.16
C LEU A 90 18.73 21.51 -16.88
N GLN A 91 19.95 21.85 -17.26
CA GLN A 91 20.24 22.98 -18.13
C GLN A 91 20.37 22.51 -19.58
N ILE A 92 19.63 23.16 -20.47
CA ILE A 92 19.66 22.95 -21.90
C ILE A 92 20.17 24.20 -22.60
N LYS A 93 21.25 24.07 -23.37
CA LYS A 93 21.76 25.10 -24.28
C LYS A 93 21.60 24.64 -25.71
N LYS A 94 20.56 25.14 -26.37
CA LYS A 94 20.26 24.79 -27.75
C LYS A 94 20.87 25.81 -28.69
N LEU A 95 21.92 25.43 -29.43
CA LEU A 95 22.62 26.34 -30.36
C LEU A 95 22.47 25.95 -31.84
N THR A 96 22.24 24.67 -32.10
CA THR A 96 22.38 24.07 -33.44
C THR A 96 21.29 23.05 -33.74
N ASP A 97 21.63 21.82 -34.10
CA ASP A 97 20.69 20.77 -34.48
C ASP A 97 19.70 20.44 -33.37
N ASP A 98 18.49 20.01 -33.74
CA ASP A 98 17.49 19.51 -32.80
C ASP A 98 18.00 18.21 -32.14
N PHE A 99 17.66 18.05 -30.87
CA PHE A 99 17.95 16.83 -30.14
C PHE A 99 16.80 16.50 -29.21
N GLU A 100 16.79 15.26 -28.77
CA GLU A 100 15.71 14.71 -27.98
C GLU A 100 16.20 14.21 -26.63
N LEU A 101 15.46 14.53 -25.57
CA LEU A 101 15.56 13.90 -24.26
C LEU A 101 14.40 12.90 -24.09
N ILE A 102 14.70 11.66 -23.74
CA ILE A 102 13.72 10.57 -23.65
C ILE A 102 13.67 10.03 -22.23
N ASN A 103 12.48 9.96 -21.62
CA ASN A 103 12.22 9.24 -20.39
C ASN A 103 11.63 7.85 -20.70
N GLU A 104 12.15 6.81 -20.02
CA GLU A 104 11.67 5.44 -20.19
C GLU A 104 10.42 5.09 -19.36
N GLY A 105 10.03 5.95 -18.40
CA GLY A 105 8.96 5.67 -17.45
C GLY A 105 9.30 4.55 -16.46
N PHE A 106 8.29 4.03 -15.79
CA PHE A 106 8.43 2.95 -14.81
C PHE A 106 8.19 1.61 -15.50
N LYS A 107 9.27 1.01 -16.03
CA LYS A 107 9.21 -0.19 -16.90
C LYS A 107 8.35 0.03 -18.16
N GLY A 108 8.32 1.27 -18.64
CA GLY A 108 7.50 1.74 -19.75
C GLY A 108 6.50 2.83 -19.30
N ILE A 109 5.83 3.44 -20.28
CA ILE A 109 4.71 4.36 -20.05
C ILE A 109 3.45 3.76 -20.68
N GLY A 110 2.42 3.57 -19.87
CA GLY A 110 1.10 3.16 -20.33
C GLY A 110 0.36 4.33 -20.99
N VAL A 111 0.17 4.23 -22.31
CA VAL A 111 -0.55 5.20 -23.11
C VAL A 111 -1.89 4.63 -23.56
N LYS A 112 -2.98 5.39 -23.43
CA LYS A 112 -4.34 5.01 -23.81
C LYS A 112 -4.79 5.90 -24.97
N LYS A 113 -5.27 5.29 -26.06
CA LYS A 113 -5.82 6.01 -27.22
C LYS A 113 -6.95 6.97 -26.78
N GLY A 114 -6.90 8.21 -27.26
CA GLY A 114 -7.89 9.25 -26.97
C GLY A 114 -7.76 9.87 -25.58
N MET A 115 -6.82 9.41 -24.75
CA MET A 115 -6.59 9.97 -23.42
C MET A 115 -5.83 11.30 -23.51
N ARG A 116 -6.26 12.28 -22.69
CA ARG A 116 -5.52 13.51 -22.44
C ARG A 116 -4.35 13.23 -21.51
N TYR A 117 -3.18 13.76 -21.84
CA TYR A 117 -2.00 13.76 -20.98
C TYR A 117 -1.63 15.20 -20.64
N ASP A 118 -1.39 15.43 -19.36
CA ASP A 118 -1.08 16.74 -18.79
C ASP A 118 0.41 16.81 -18.47
N PHE A 119 1.16 17.54 -19.30
CA PHE A 119 2.58 17.81 -19.08
C PHE A 119 2.74 19.05 -18.20
N SER A 120 3.67 18.99 -17.25
CA SER A 120 4.10 20.18 -16.51
C SER A 120 5.60 20.16 -16.23
N THR A 121 6.18 21.34 -16.06
CA THR A 121 7.58 21.51 -15.67
C THR A 121 7.73 22.83 -14.91
N MET A 122 8.70 22.89 -14.02
CA MET A 122 9.31 24.15 -13.60
C MET A 122 10.39 24.52 -14.62
N TYR A 123 10.41 25.76 -15.07
CA TYR A 123 11.41 26.25 -16.00
C TYR A 123 11.86 27.67 -15.66
N ARG A 124 13.02 28.05 -16.17
CA ARG A 124 13.42 29.45 -16.37
C ARG A 124 14.19 29.57 -17.66
N GLN A 125 14.05 30.70 -18.35
CA GLN A 125 14.63 30.89 -19.68
C GLN A 125 15.52 32.13 -19.67
N LEU A 126 16.82 31.92 -19.46
CA LEU A 126 17.82 33.00 -19.43
C LEU A 126 18.07 33.59 -20.81
N GLN A 127 18.02 32.76 -21.85
CA GLN A 127 18.12 33.18 -23.25
C GLN A 127 16.91 32.64 -24.01
N PRO A 128 16.03 33.51 -24.53
CA PRO A 128 14.83 33.10 -25.25
C PRO A 128 15.16 32.27 -26.49
N GLY A 129 14.13 31.58 -27.01
CA GLY A 129 14.16 30.97 -28.33
C GLY A 129 14.25 29.44 -28.33
N VAL A 130 14.29 28.80 -27.16
CA VAL A 130 14.07 27.35 -27.02
C VAL A 130 12.58 27.06 -26.98
N LYS A 131 12.15 26.09 -27.80
CA LYS A 131 10.80 25.48 -27.78
C LYS A 131 10.92 23.98 -27.56
N MET A 132 9.87 23.36 -27.02
CA MET A 132 9.84 21.92 -26.75
C MET A 132 8.67 21.27 -27.49
N VAL A 133 8.96 20.23 -28.27
CA VAL A 133 7.93 19.32 -28.81
C VAL A 133 7.88 18.10 -27.91
N LEU A 134 6.73 17.90 -27.28
CA LEU A 134 6.48 16.79 -26.35
C LEU A 134 5.93 15.63 -27.17
N ILE A 135 6.51 14.44 -27.04
CA ILE A 135 6.10 13.27 -27.82
C ILE A 135 5.92 12.03 -26.95
N LEU A 136 4.86 11.27 -27.21
CA LEU A 136 4.75 9.89 -26.80
C LEU A 136 5.15 9.02 -27.98
N LYS A 137 6.04 8.06 -27.75
CA LYS A 137 6.53 7.14 -28.80
C LYS A 137 6.34 5.71 -28.39
N ASP A 138 5.93 4.86 -29.32
CA ASP A 138 5.97 3.42 -29.13
C ASP A 138 7.41 2.87 -29.22
N GLU A 139 7.55 1.55 -29.04
CA GLU A 139 8.83 0.86 -29.09
C GLU A 139 9.51 0.93 -30.47
N ASN A 140 8.74 1.16 -31.54
CA ASN A 140 9.23 1.34 -32.91
C ASN A 140 9.57 2.80 -33.23
N ARG A 141 9.53 3.70 -32.24
CA ARG A 141 9.73 5.15 -32.36
C ARG A 141 8.64 5.86 -33.17
N LYS A 142 7.48 5.24 -33.38
CA LYS A 142 6.32 5.89 -33.98
C LYS A 142 5.74 6.87 -32.96
N ILE A 143 5.45 8.09 -33.40
CA ILE A 143 4.78 9.11 -32.57
C ILE A 143 3.30 8.72 -32.41
N ILE A 144 2.88 8.54 -31.17
CA ILE A 144 1.52 8.15 -30.76
C ILE A 144 0.85 9.20 -29.87
N GLY A 145 1.42 10.40 -29.79
CA GLY A 145 0.88 11.55 -29.08
C GLY A 145 1.86 12.70 -29.18
N GLN A 146 1.38 13.92 -29.37
CA GLN A 146 2.25 15.08 -29.55
C GLN A 146 1.63 16.35 -28.97
N GLY A 147 2.43 17.12 -28.22
CA GLY A 147 2.11 18.45 -27.71
C GLY A 147 3.23 19.44 -27.99
N ASN A 148 2.94 20.73 -27.83
CA ASN A 148 3.94 21.79 -27.95
C ASN A 148 4.00 22.58 -26.65
N PHE A 149 5.21 22.86 -26.18
CA PHE A 149 5.47 23.73 -25.04
C PHE A 149 6.34 24.90 -25.50
N ILE A 150 5.81 26.11 -25.30
CA ILE A 150 6.49 27.37 -25.57
C ILE A 150 6.57 28.12 -24.24
N PRO A 151 7.77 28.38 -23.70
CA PRO A 151 7.95 29.19 -22.49
C PRO A 151 7.18 30.51 -22.58
N GLU A 152 6.31 30.79 -21.61
CA GLU A 152 5.48 32.01 -21.58
C GLU A 152 6.25 33.26 -21.17
N SER A 153 7.45 33.09 -20.58
CA SER A 153 8.25 34.18 -20.04
C SER A 153 9.75 33.88 -20.08
N THR A 154 10.55 34.93 -20.15
CA THR A 154 12.01 34.88 -20.01
C THR A 154 12.45 35.47 -18.67
N GLY A 155 13.58 35.00 -18.13
CA GLY A 155 14.14 35.51 -16.87
C GLY A 155 14.84 34.44 -16.04
N SER A 156 15.35 34.87 -14.89
CA SER A 156 16.05 34.03 -13.89
C SER A 156 15.11 33.34 -12.89
N GLU A 157 13.86 33.81 -12.80
CA GLU A 157 12.84 33.30 -11.89
C GLU A 157 12.28 31.97 -12.40
N TRP A 158 12.16 31.00 -11.49
CA TRP A 158 11.48 29.73 -11.80
C TRP A 158 9.97 29.95 -11.94
N LYS A 159 9.40 29.39 -13.00
CA LYS A 159 7.97 29.40 -13.31
C LYS A 159 7.47 27.99 -13.55
N LYS A 160 6.23 27.72 -13.14
CA LYS A 160 5.54 26.47 -13.46
C LYS A 160 4.62 26.72 -14.65
N GLN A 161 4.71 25.89 -15.66
CA GLN A 161 3.80 25.93 -16.82
C GLN A 161 3.34 24.51 -17.15
N SER A 162 2.17 24.41 -17.75
CA SER A 162 1.56 23.14 -18.13
C SER A 162 0.88 23.23 -19.48
N VAL A 163 0.93 22.14 -20.24
CA VAL A 163 0.22 21.98 -21.51
C VAL A 163 -0.36 20.57 -21.57
N SER A 164 -1.44 20.40 -22.33
CA SER A 164 -2.07 19.10 -22.50
C SER A 164 -2.06 18.67 -23.96
N PHE A 165 -1.99 17.37 -24.19
CA PHE A 165 -2.12 16.78 -25.53
C PHE A 165 -2.82 15.42 -25.46
N VAL A 166 -3.22 14.88 -26.60
CA VAL A 166 -4.01 13.63 -26.67
C VAL A 166 -3.21 12.56 -27.38
N ALA A 167 -3.24 11.34 -26.84
CA ALA A 167 -2.63 10.19 -27.50
C ALA A 167 -3.53 9.64 -28.62
N THR A 168 -2.92 9.21 -29.72
CA THR A 168 -3.60 8.67 -30.90
C THR A 168 -3.72 7.15 -30.87
N GLU A 169 -2.90 6.46 -30.07
CA GLU A 169 -2.86 4.99 -29.97
C GLU A 169 -2.67 4.54 -28.51
N THR A 170 -3.09 3.31 -28.23
CA THR A 170 -2.82 2.65 -26.95
C THR A 170 -1.50 1.90 -27.05
N ASN A 171 -0.61 2.06 -26.08
CA ASN A 171 0.65 1.33 -26.01
C ASN A 171 1.05 1.08 -24.55
N PRO A 172 1.40 -0.16 -24.16
CA PRO A 172 1.74 -0.48 -22.77
C PRO A 172 3.18 -0.09 -22.37
N LYS A 173 4.07 0.16 -23.32
CA LYS A 173 5.51 0.35 -23.08
C LYS A 173 6.05 1.55 -23.87
N ALA A 174 5.25 2.61 -23.95
CA ALA A 174 5.66 3.84 -24.63
C ALA A 174 6.81 4.52 -23.88
N LYS A 175 7.43 5.50 -24.53
CA LYS A 175 8.39 6.43 -23.93
C LYS A 175 7.94 7.85 -24.14
N PHE A 176 8.33 8.74 -23.23
CA PHE A 176 8.09 10.17 -23.35
C PHE A 176 9.35 10.86 -23.86
N GLY A 177 9.21 11.72 -24.87
CA GLY A 177 10.28 12.47 -25.48
C GLY A 177 10.04 13.97 -25.43
N ILE A 178 11.12 14.74 -25.30
CA ILE A 178 11.15 16.19 -25.43
C ILE A 178 12.15 16.52 -26.53
N ILE A 179 11.67 16.98 -27.69
CA ILE A 179 12.53 17.51 -28.75
C ILE A 179 12.74 18.99 -28.48
N PHE A 180 13.99 19.39 -28.29
CA PHE A 180 14.36 20.79 -28.16
C PHE A 180 14.58 21.39 -29.54
N GLN A 181 13.96 22.55 -29.79
CA GLN A 181 14.04 23.28 -31.05
C GLN A 181 14.44 24.74 -30.83
N GLY A 182 14.86 25.39 -31.91
CA GLY A 182 15.23 26.81 -31.91
C GLY A 182 16.66 27.05 -31.43
N LYS A 183 16.92 28.25 -30.89
CA LYS A 183 18.23 28.67 -30.35
C LYS A 183 18.03 29.46 -29.07
N GLY A 184 18.74 29.11 -27.99
CA GLY A 184 18.65 29.76 -26.69
C GLY A 184 19.06 28.82 -25.55
N SER A 185 18.63 29.14 -24.33
CA SER A 185 18.88 28.31 -23.15
C SER A 185 17.67 28.23 -22.24
N ILE A 186 17.33 27.02 -21.77
CA ILE A 186 16.26 26.78 -20.82
C ILE A 186 16.77 25.85 -19.71
N ASP A 187 16.48 26.22 -18.47
CA ASP A 187 16.66 25.33 -17.32
C ASP A 187 15.29 24.68 -17.03
N LEU A 188 15.29 23.38 -16.74
CA LEU A 188 14.11 22.55 -16.50
C LEU A 188 14.27 21.77 -15.20
N ASP A 189 13.17 21.66 -14.48
CA ASP A 189 13.05 20.87 -13.27
C ASP A 189 11.60 20.39 -13.12
N MET A 190 11.36 19.37 -12.30
CA MET A 190 10.04 18.81 -12.02
C MET A 190 9.27 18.46 -13.30
N ILE A 191 9.93 17.77 -14.24
CA ILE A 191 9.31 17.33 -15.51
C ILE A 191 8.30 16.23 -15.21
N SER A 192 7.02 16.49 -15.43
CA SER A 192 5.94 15.60 -15.02
C SER A 192 4.95 15.36 -16.16
N LEU A 193 4.39 14.15 -16.21
CA LEU A 193 3.35 13.77 -17.15
C LEU A 193 2.32 12.90 -16.43
N PHE A 194 1.07 13.35 -16.41
CA PHE A 194 -0.05 12.61 -15.82
C PHE A 194 -1.11 12.28 -16.87
N PRO A 195 -1.75 11.09 -16.80
CA PRO A 195 -2.96 10.84 -17.57
C PRO A 195 -4.14 11.66 -16.99
N GLY A 196 -5.10 12.01 -17.84
CA GLY A 196 -6.24 12.86 -17.47
C GLY A 196 -7.33 12.14 -16.66
N ASP A 197 -7.26 10.81 -16.52
CA ASP A 197 -8.24 9.93 -15.86
C ASP A 197 -7.80 9.48 -14.46
N THR A 198 -7.13 10.35 -13.70
CA THR A 198 -6.80 10.06 -12.30
C THR A 198 -8.05 9.85 -11.44
N TRP A 199 -7.92 9.08 -10.36
CA TRP A 199 -9.02 8.81 -9.44
C TRP A 199 -9.70 10.09 -8.95
N LYS A 200 -11.03 10.14 -9.08
CA LYS A 200 -11.87 11.33 -8.82
C LYS A 200 -11.40 12.62 -9.55
N ASN A 201 -10.69 12.50 -10.66
CA ASN A 201 -10.11 13.59 -11.44
C ASN A 201 -9.16 14.50 -10.64
N ARG A 202 -8.51 13.96 -9.59
CA ARG A 202 -7.55 14.72 -8.78
C ARG A 202 -6.29 15.01 -9.58
N LYS A 203 -5.89 16.27 -9.70
CA LYS A 203 -4.63 16.65 -10.36
C LYS A 203 -3.46 15.98 -9.65
N GLN A 204 -2.54 15.42 -10.42
CA GLN A 204 -1.37 14.71 -9.89
C GLN A 204 -1.77 13.60 -8.88
N GLY A 205 -2.91 12.96 -9.14
CA GLY A 205 -3.54 12.00 -8.24
C GLY A 205 -3.15 10.55 -8.53
N LEU A 206 -4.08 9.65 -8.22
CA LEU A 206 -3.85 8.21 -8.23
C LEU A 206 -4.37 7.54 -9.50
N ARG A 207 -3.80 6.39 -9.85
CA ARG A 207 -4.21 5.54 -10.97
C ARG A 207 -5.59 4.95 -10.67
N ALA A 208 -6.58 5.28 -11.49
CA ALA A 208 -7.99 5.00 -11.18
C ALA A 208 -8.32 3.50 -11.14
N ASP A 209 -7.70 2.68 -11.98
CA ASP A 209 -7.93 1.23 -12.03
C ASP A 209 -7.44 0.51 -10.76
N MET A 210 -6.27 0.89 -10.25
CA MET A 210 -5.74 0.36 -8.99
C MET A 210 -6.60 0.78 -7.80
N VAL A 211 -6.99 2.06 -7.73
CA VAL A 211 -7.88 2.53 -6.66
C VAL A 211 -9.25 1.87 -6.73
N GLN A 212 -9.76 1.59 -7.94
CA GLN A 212 -11.05 0.90 -8.10
C GLN A 212 -11.02 -0.50 -7.48
N LEU A 213 -9.94 -1.27 -7.66
CA LEU A 213 -9.81 -2.58 -7.01
C LEU A 213 -9.84 -2.47 -5.48
N LEU A 214 -9.22 -1.44 -4.90
CA LEU A 214 -9.32 -1.17 -3.46
C LEU A 214 -10.74 -0.79 -3.04
N ALA A 215 -11.37 0.13 -3.76
CA ALA A 215 -12.74 0.59 -3.47
C ALA A 215 -13.74 -0.58 -3.50
N ASP A 216 -13.57 -1.51 -4.45
CA ASP A 216 -14.39 -2.70 -4.61
C ASP A 216 -14.26 -3.69 -3.44
N MET A 217 -13.11 -3.73 -2.75
CA MET A 217 -12.92 -4.53 -1.53
C MET A 217 -13.66 -3.93 -0.33
N LYS A 218 -13.99 -2.64 -0.36
CA LYS A 218 -14.55 -1.87 0.76
C LYS A 218 -13.76 -2.07 2.07
N PRO A 219 -12.43 -1.86 2.05
CA PRO A 219 -11.60 -2.12 3.22
C PRO A 219 -12.01 -1.19 4.35
N GLY A 220 -12.01 -1.71 5.57
CA GLY A 220 -12.35 -0.94 6.75
C GLY A 220 -11.21 -0.02 7.22
N PHE A 221 -9.97 -0.32 6.83
CA PHE A 221 -8.82 0.56 7.03
C PHE A 221 -7.78 0.40 5.92
N ILE A 222 -6.89 1.39 5.79
CA ILE A 222 -5.64 1.31 5.04
C ILE A 222 -4.48 1.52 6.02
N ARG A 223 -3.62 0.50 6.20
CA ARG A 223 -2.36 0.63 6.93
C ARG A 223 -1.29 1.20 5.98
N PHE A 224 -0.67 2.32 6.35
CA PHE A 224 0.34 3.01 5.53
C PHE A 224 1.35 3.78 6.40
N PRO A 225 2.47 4.29 5.88
CA PRO A 225 3.08 3.93 4.62
C PRO A 225 3.65 2.51 4.67
N GLY A 226 3.46 1.75 5.79
CA GLY A 226 3.66 0.31 5.89
C GLY A 226 5.07 -0.16 5.51
N GLY A 227 5.35 -1.45 5.61
CA GLY A 227 6.05 -1.95 6.78
C GLY A 227 7.48 -1.40 6.85
N CYS A 228 8.43 -2.12 6.25
CA CYS A 228 9.84 -1.88 6.49
C CYS A 228 10.32 -0.49 6.01
N ILE A 229 9.64 0.17 5.06
CA ILE A 229 10.03 1.52 4.61
C ILE A 229 9.93 2.56 5.74
N VAL A 230 9.07 2.33 6.75
CA VAL A 230 8.98 3.18 7.95
C VAL A 230 10.29 3.16 8.75
N GLU A 231 10.90 1.98 8.85
CA GLU A 231 12.13 1.77 9.59
C GLU A 231 13.34 2.35 8.85
N GLY A 232 13.38 2.11 7.53
CA GLY A 232 14.56 2.40 6.69
C GLY A 232 15.69 1.39 6.92
N THR A 233 16.66 1.36 6.00
CA THR A 233 17.90 0.57 6.17
C THR A 233 18.74 1.09 7.34
N ASP A 234 18.75 2.39 7.53
CA ASP A 234 19.38 3.16 8.61
C ASP A 234 18.46 4.33 9.00
N LEU A 235 18.75 5.02 10.11
CA LEU A 235 17.88 6.10 10.59
C LEU A 235 17.87 7.32 9.65
N ALA A 236 18.92 7.54 8.86
CA ALA A 236 18.97 8.63 7.89
C ALA A 236 18.00 8.38 6.72
N ASN A 237 17.75 7.10 6.39
CA ASN A 237 16.89 6.65 5.31
C ASN A 237 15.52 6.14 5.76
N ARG A 238 15.08 6.50 6.98
CA ARG A 238 13.72 6.20 7.47
C ARG A 238 12.66 7.10 6.84
N TYR A 239 11.41 6.63 6.81
CA TYR A 239 10.28 7.45 6.37
C TYR A 239 9.96 8.57 7.38
N GLN A 240 9.81 9.80 6.89
CA GLN A 240 9.50 10.98 7.70
C GLN A 240 8.28 11.71 7.13
N TRP A 241 7.11 11.54 7.77
CA TRP A 241 5.84 11.95 7.19
C TRP A 241 5.75 13.44 6.82
N LYS A 242 6.39 14.31 7.62
CA LYS A 242 6.42 15.76 7.38
C LYS A 242 7.10 16.14 6.07
N ASN A 243 8.06 15.33 5.61
CA ASN A 243 8.75 15.53 4.33
C ASN A 243 7.89 15.10 3.12
N THR A 244 6.68 14.59 3.36
CA THR A 244 5.80 14.03 2.34
C THR A 244 4.53 14.85 2.11
N ILE A 245 4.44 16.03 2.73
CA ILE A 245 3.32 16.95 2.57
C ILE A 245 3.81 18.32 2.10
N GLY A 246 2.91 19.15 1.58
CA GLY A 246 3.29 20.44 0.98
C GLY A 246 3.59 20.32 -0.52
N PRO A 247 4.15 21.40 -1.11
CA PRO A 247 4.54 21.42 -2.51
C PRO A 247 5.48 20.27 -2.86
N ILE A 248 5.23 19.60 -3.98
CA ILE A 248 5.98 18.39 -4.36
C ILE A 248 7.45 18.72 -4.64
N GLU A 249 7.72 19.88 -5.20
CA GLU A 249 9.07 20.39 -5.46
C GLU A 249 9.90 20.65 -4.19
N GLU A 250 9.27 20.65 -3.01
CA GLU A 250 9.92 20.76 -1.70
C GLU A 250 10.07 19.40 -1.00
N ARG A 251 9.47 18.32 -1.53
CA ARG A 251 9.54 16.97 -0.97
C ARG A 251 10.86 16.31 -1.36
N LYS A 252 11.73 16.07 -0.37
CA LYS A 252 13.05 15.49 -0.58
C LYS A 252 12.94 14.03 -1.02
N LEU A 253 13.48 13.69 -2.20
CA LEU A 253 13.58 12.31 -2.68
C LEU A 253 14.30 11.42 -1.66
N LEU A 254 13.77 10.20 -1.46
CA LEU A 254 14.44 9.18 -0.65
C LEU A 254 14.74 7.94 -1.51
N ILE A 255 15.87 7.27 -1.26
CA ILE A 255 16.09 5.94 -1.83
C ILE A 255 15.06 4.99 -1.24
N ASN A 256 14.36 4.22 -2.09
CA ASN A 256 13.39 3.27 -1.57
C ASN A 256 14.15 2.13 -0.86
N ARG A 257 13.67 1.68 0.30
CA ARG A 257 14.28 0.56 1.04
C ARG A 257 14.50 -0.67 0.15
N TRP A 258 13.56 -0.96 -0.75
CA TRP A 258 13.58 -2.12 -1.63
C TRP A 258 14.49 -1.96 -2.85
N ASN A 259 15.25 -0.86 -2.95
CA ASN A 259 16.19 -0.61 -4.05
C ASN A 259 17.29 -1.70 -4.14
N THR A 260 17.92 -2.03 -3.01
CA THR A 260 19.02 -3.02 -2.96
C THR A 260 18.82 -4.14 -1.95
N GLU A 261 17.68 -4.19 -1.26
CA GLU A 261 17.44 -5.15 -0.18
C GLU A 261 17.58 -6.61 -0.64
N PHE A 262 17.06 -6.93 -1.82
CA PHE A 262 17.11 -8.29 -2.37
C PHE A 262 18.18 -8.42 -3.43
N ALA A 263 19.33 -8.99 -3.05
CA ALA A 263 20.47 -9.18 -3.96
C ALA A 263 20.14 -9.96 -5.24
N HIS A 264 19.14 -10.85 -5.19
CA HIS A 264 18.69 -11.65 -6.34
C HIS A 264 17.70 -10.90 -7.26
N ARG A 265 17.15 -9.76 -6.82
CA ARG A 265 16.23 -8.89 -7.57
C ARG A 265 16.44 -7.41 -7.20
N PRO A 266 17.62 -6.83 -7.50
CA PRO A 266 17.87 -5.44 -7.20
C PRO A 266 17.00 -4.54 -8.10
N ALA A 267 16.54 -3.42 -7.55
CA ALA A 267 15.79 -2.38 -8.23
C ALA A 267 16.56 -1.04 -8.09
N PRO A 268 17.72 -0.89 -8.77
CA PRO A 268 18.59 0.28 -8.61
C PRO A 268 17.92 1.61 -9.01
N ASP A 269 16.81 1.53 -9.74
CA ASP A 269 15.98 2.64 -10.19
C ASP A 269 14.77 2.94 -9.31
N TYR A 270 14.68 2.35 -8.11
CA TYR A 270 13.53 2.51 -7.22
C TYR A 270 13.79 3.53 -6.11
N TYR A 271 13.02 4.63 -6.15
CA TYR A 271 13.11 5.75 -5.22
C TYR A 271 11.71 6.20 -4.85
N GLN A 272 11.60 6.86 -3.69
CA GLN A 272 10.36 7.44 -3.19
C GLN A 272 10.36 8.93 -3.51
N THR A 273 9.53 9.33 -4.47
CA THR A 273 9.33 10.74 -4.86
C THR A 273 8.50 11.50 -3.84
N PHE A 274 7.79 10.78 -2.97
CA PHE A 274 6.76 11.30 -2.08
C PHE A 274 5.71 12.12 -2.83
N GLY A 275 5.48 11.89 -4.12
CA GLY A 275 4.30 12.41 -4.81
C GLY A 275 3.01 11.84 -4.20
N LEU A 276 3.04 10.57 -3.79
CA LEU A 276 2.10 9.97 -2.84
C LEU A 276 2.69 10.07 -1.43
N GLY A 277 2.21 11.04 -0.64
CA GLY A 277 2.58 11.24 0.75
C GLY A 277 1.41 11.07 1.70
N PHE A 278 1.60 11.44 2.97
CA PHE A 278 0.59 11.23 4.02
C PHE A 278 -0.74 11.91 3.69
N PHE A 279 -0.72 13.12 3.14
CA PHE A 279 -1.95 13.82 2.76
C PHE A 279 -2.73 13.07 1.67
N GLU A 280 -2.02 12.50 0.69
CA GLU A 280 -2.63 11.72 -0.37
C GLU A 280 -3.14 10.36 0.14
N TYR A 281 -2.47 9.70 1.10
CA TYR A 281 -2.98 8.49 1.76
C TYR A 281 -4.25 8.74 2.58
N PHE A 282 -4.31 9.84 3.36
CA PHE A 282 -5.52 10.21 4.10
C PHE A 282 -6.70 10.46 3.15
N GLN A 283 -6.46 11.17 2.04
CA GLN A 283 -7.49 11.39 1.02
C GLN A 283 -7.93 10.10 0.33
N LEU A 284 -7.00 9.17 0.06
CA LEU A 284 -7.34 7.86 -0.49
C LEU A 284 -8.26 7.10 0.46
N ALA A 285 -7.94 7.06 1.76
CA ALA A 285 -8.76 6.39 2.77
C ALA A 285 -10.19 6.97 2.81
N GLU A 286 -10.33 8.30 2.88
CA GLU A 286 -11.65 8.95 2.77
C GLU A 286 -12.35 8.64 1.46
N ASP A 287 -11.61 8.63 0.35
CA ASP A 287 -12.18 8.49 -0.98
C ASP A 287 -12.84 7.14 -1.20
N ILE A 288 -12.33 6.08 -0.56
CA ILE A 288 -12.85 4.71 -0.64
C ILE A 288 -13.65 4.29 0.60
N GLY A 289 -13.81 5.18 1.60
CA GLY A 289 -14.60 4.92 2.80
C GLY A 289 -13.91 4.08 3.87
N SER A 290 -12.57 4.13 3.94
CA SER A 290 -11.75 3.43 4.93
C SER A 290 -11.25 4.37 6.03
N ASP A 291 -10.97 3.82 7.21
CA ASP A 291 -10.17 4.53 8.22
C ASP A 291 -8.68 4.56 7.79
N ALA A 292 -8.00 5.68 8.06
CA ALA A 292 -6.55 5.78 7.91
C ALA A 292 -5.83 5.15 9.12
N LEU A 293 -4.83 4.31 8.88
CA LEU A 293 -3.99 3.69 9.91
C LEU A 293 -2.50 3.94 9.59
N PRO A 294 -1.96 5.11 9.94
CA PRO A 294 -0.56 5.43 9.73
C PRO A 294 0.34 4.66 10.72
N ILE A 295 1.55 4.31 10.30
CA ILE A 295 2.63 3.75 11.12
C ILE A 295 3.80 4.74 11.11
N LEU A 296 4.36 5.03 12.27
CA LEU A 296 5.50 5.94 12.42
C LEU A 296 6.71 5.24 13.02
N ASN A 297 7.90 5.69 12.61
CA ASN A 297 9.17 5.22 13.14
C ASN A 297 9.29 5.54 14.64
N CYS A 298 9.72 4.57 15.45
CA CYS A 298 9.85 4.73 16.90
C CYS A 298 11.29 5.04 17.37
N GLY A 299 12.14 5.57 16.50
CA GLY A 299 13.57 5.80 16.76
C GLY A 299 14.42 4.54 16.59
N MET A 300 14.01 3.65 15.68
CA MET A 300 14.72 2.41 15.34
C MET A 300 14.73 2.22 13.82
N ALA A 301 15.89 1.89 13.27
CA ALA A 301 16.02 1.39 11.90
C ALA A 301 15.76 -0.13 11.87
N CYS A 302 15.64 -0.69 10.65
CA CYS A 302 15.36 -2.10 10.50
C CYS A 302 16.49 -2.92 11.13
N GLN A 303 16.10 -3.78 12.08
CA GLN A 303 17.05 -4.56 12.87
C GLN A 303 17.65 -5.75 12.11
N PHE A 304 17.10 -6.11 10.94
CA PHE A 304 17.77 -7.01 9.98
C PHE A 304 18.85 -6.32 9.14
N ASN A 305 18.82 -4.98 9.06
CA ASN A 305 19.85 -4.19 8.39
C ASN A 305 20.86 -3.67 9.41
N THR A 306 20.79 -2.38 9.76
CA THR A 306 21.77 -1.74 10.64
C THR A 306 21.46 -1.90 12.12
N GLY A 307 20.16 -2.03 12.48
CA GLY A 307 19.72 -2.02 13.87
C GLY A 307 20.06 -0.73 14.62
N GLU A 308 20.26 0.38 13.89
CA GLU A 308 20.49 1.69 14.49
C GLU A 308 19.31 2.10 15.35
N VAL A 309 19.62 2.72 16.48
CA VAL A 309 18.63 3.26 17.40
C VAL A 309 19.02 4.66 17.84
N VAL A 310 18.02 5.52 18.01
CA VAL A 310 18.19 6.86 18.59
C VAL A 310 18.47 6.71 20.08
N ALA A 311 19.36 7.53 20.63
CA ALA A 311 19.54 7.61 22.08
C ALA A 311 18.22 7.99 22.76
N LEU A 312 17.92 7.41 23.93
CA LEU A 312 16.60 7.59 24.56
C LEU A 312 16.31 9.07 24.93
N ASP A 313 17.34 9.83 25.27
CA ASP A 313 17.29 11.27 25.56
C ASP A 313 17.16 12.16 24.31
N GLU A 314 17.38 11.59 23.13
CA GLU A 314 17.20 12.26 21.82
C GLU A 314 15.92 11.83 21.10
N LEU A 315 15.04 11.04 21.74
CA LEU A 315 13.84 10.48 21.12
C LEU A 315 12.72 11.53 20.90
N GLN A 316 12.82 12.69 21.53
CA GLN A 316 11.77 13.70 21.56
C GLN A 316 11.26 14.16 20.18
N PRO A 317 12.10 14.37 19.14
CA PRO A 317 11.62 14.73 17.82
C PRO A 317 10.69 13.68 17.20
N TYR A 318 10.95 12.40 17.47
CA TYR A 318 10.13 11.28 16.95
C TYR A 318 8.78 11.20 17.67
N VAL A 319 8.78 11.43 19.00
CA VAL A 319 7.55 11.56 19.79
C VAL A 319 6.73 12.75 19.31
N GLN A 320 7.39 13.89 19.02
CA GLN A 320 6.73 15.08 18.52
C GLN A 320 6.11 14.85 17.14
N ASP A 321 6.77 14.13 16.24
CA ASP A 321 6.22 13.75 14.94
C ASP A 321 4.90 12.98 15.08
N ALA A 322 4.78 12.13 16.11
CA ALA A 322 3.56 11.38 16.39
C ALA A 322 2.43 12.28 16.93
N LEU A 323 2.75 13.17 17.88
CA LEU A 323 1.77 14.15 18.40
C LEU A 323 1.28 15.13 17.32
N ASP A 324 2.20 15.53 16.44
CA ASP A 324 1.95 16.42 15.31
C ASP A 324 1.08 15.75 14.25
N LEU A 325 1.25 14.45 13.99
CA LEU A 325 0.39 13.71 13.08
C LEU A 325 -1.05 13.64 13.59
N ILE A 326 -1.25 13.41 14.89
CA ILE A 326 -2.58 13.42 15.51
C ILE A 326 -3.20 14.82 15.39
N GLU A 327 -2.43 15.88 15.64
CA GLU A 327 -2.92 17.26 15.49
C GLU A 327 -3.17 17.64 14.02
N PHE A 328 -2.37 17.14 13.08
CA PHE A 328 -2.60 17.30 11.65
C PHE A 328 -3.92 16.67 11.23
N ALA A 329 -4.17 15.44 11.68
CA ALA A 329 -5.38 14.72 11.31
C ALA A 329 -6.64 15.30 11.99
N ASN A 330 -6.54 15.71 13.26
CA ASN A 330 -7.71 15.98 14.09
C ASN A 330 -7.83 17.41 14.63
N GLY A 331 -6.75 18.19 14.59
CA GLY A 331 -6.68 19.52 15.18
C GLY A 331 -7.58 20.54 14.50
N ASP A 332 -7.99 21.53 15.29
CA ASP A 332 -8.73 22.70 14.82
C ASP A 332 -7.89 23.56 13.86
N LEU A 333 -8.54 24.39 13.04
CA LEU A 333 -7.89 25.32 12.13
C LEU A 333 -6.96 26.33 12.84
N SER A 334 -7.14 26.55 14.14
CA SER A 334 -6.27 27.42 14.94
C SER A 334 -4.95 26.76 15.38
N THR A 335 -4.82 25.44 15.29
CA THR A 335 -3.57 24.74 15.64
C THR A 335 -2.60 24.76 14.47
N THR A 336 -1.30 24.59 14.76
CA THR A 336 -0.25 24.58 13.72
C THR A 336 -0.55 23.56 12.64
N TRP A 337 -0.84 22.32 13.04
CA TRP A 337 -1.02 21.23 12.09
C TRP A 337 -2.44 21.15 11.52
N GLY A 338 -3.47 21.60 12.24
CA GLY A 338 -4.81 21.73 11.68
C GLY A 338 -4.89 22.83 10.62
N LYS A 339 -4.18 23.95 10.82
CA LYS A 339 -3.98 24.98 9.79
C LYS A 339 -3.25 24.42 8.57
N LYS A 340 -2.16 23.67 8.77
CA LYS A 340 -1.41 23.07 7.66
C LYS A 340 -2.28 22.13 6.82
N ARG A 341 -3.10 21.29 7.46
CA ARG A 341 -4.08 20.42 6.78
C ARG A 341 -5.04 21.25 5.92
N ALA A 342 -5.56 22.36 6.45
CA ALA A 342 -6.45 23.25 5.74
C ALA A 342 -5.79 23.95 4.54
N GLU A 343 -4.54 24.40 4.69
CA GLU A 343 -3.73 24.98 3.60
C GLU A 343 -3.49 24.00 2.45
N LEU A 344 -3.42 22.70 2.74
CA LEU A 344 -3.35 21.64 1.72
C LEU A 344 -4.71 21.36 1.03
N GLY A 345 -5.76 22.10 1.39
CA GLY A 345 -7.08 22.01 0.78
C GLY A 345 -8.08 21.15 1.55
N HIS A 346 -7.76 20.71 2.78
CA HIS A 346 -8.65 19.88 3.58
C HIS A 346 -8.89 20.47 4.99
N PRO A 347 -9.84 21.39 5.17
CA PRO A 347 -10.08 22.02 6.46
C PRO A 347 -10.73 21.08 7.49
N LYS A 348 -11.43 20.02 7.06
CA LYS A 348 -12.13 19.11 7.97
C LYS A 348 -11.15 18.12 8.62
N PRO A 349 -11.39 17.67 9.85
CA PRO A 349 -10.60 16.58 10.44
C PRO A 349 -10.74 15.27 9.64
N PHE A 350 -9.66 14.50 9.55
CA PHE A 350 -9.66 13.13 9.02
C PHE A 350 -10.19 12.10 10.03
N ASN A 351 -10.35 12.48 11.31
CA ASN A 351 -10.82 11.62 12.40
C ASN A 351 -9.91 10.38 12.62
N LEU A 352 -8.62 10.62 12.75
CA LEU A 352 -7.62 9.59 13.05
C LEU A 352 -7.84 9.04 14.47
N LYS A 353 -8.03 7.72 14.59
CA LYS A 353 -8.34 7.05 15.87
C LYS A 353 -7.17 6.26 16.45
N MET A 354 -6.24 5.85 15.59
CA MET A 354 -5.15 4.95 15.95
C MET A 354 -3.95 5.13 15.03
N MET A 355 -2.77 4.75 15.51
CA MET A 355 -1.55 4.67 14.71
C MET A 355 -0.60 3.61 15.24
N GLY A 356 0.29 3.12 14.41
CA GLY A 356 1.40 2.27 14.83
C GLY A 356 2.61 3.07 15.28
N VAL A 357 3.26 2.56 16.33
CA VAL A 357 4.54 3.08 16.83
C VAL A 357 5.59 1.99 16.66
N GLY A 358 6.42 2.16 15.64
CA GLY A 358 7.33 1.13 15.15
C GLY A 358 6.67 0.17 14.17
N ASN A 359 7.50 -0.55 13.43
CA ASN A 359 7.12 -1.61 12.50
C ASN A 359 8.06 -2.78 12.73
N GLU A 360 7.55 -3.99 12.94
CA GLU A 360 8.36 -5.20 13.13
C GLU A 360 9.53 -5.06 14.12
N ASN A 361 9.54 -4.06 14.99
CA ASN A 361 10.62 -3.85 15.94
C ASN A 361 10.48 -4.82 17.11
N TRP A 362 11.61 -5.29 17.65
CA TRP A 362 11.63 -6.29 18.72
C TRP A 362 12.65 -6.03 19.81
N GLY A 363 12.47 -6.75 20.92
CA GLY A 363 13.40 -6.77 22.05
C GLY A 363 13.14 -5.67 23.08
N PRO A 364 13.90 -5.66 24.19
CA PRO A 364 13.76 -4.66 25.25
C PRO A 364 13.87 -3.22 24.75
N GLN A 365 14.75 -2.97 23.77
CA GLN A 365 14.95 -1.66 23.16
C GLN A 365 13.68 -1.08 22.51
N TYR A 366 12.79 -1.94 21.99
CA TYR A 366 11.51 -1.50 21.45
C TYR A 366 10.55 -1.10 22.59
N LEU A 367 10.48 -1.91 23.65
CA LEU A 367 9.63 -1.64 24.81
C LEU A 367 10.00 -0.33 25.53
N GLU A 368 11.30 -0.03 25.66
CA GLU A 368 11.79 1.23 26.23
C GLU A 368 11.28 2.46 25.46
N ARG A 369 11.37 2.42 24.12
CA ARG A 369 10.90 3.51 23.24
C ARG A 369 9.39 3.59 23.27
N LEU A 370 8.71 2.45 23.16
CA LEU A 370 7.26 2.40 23.17
C LEU A 370 6.68 3.00 24.47
N ALA A 371 7.31 2.77 25.62
CA ALA A 371 6.88 3.37 26.89
C ALA A 371 6.92 4.91 26.85
N ILE A 372 7.96 5.50 26.25
CA ILE A 372 8.10 6.96 26.10
C ILE A 372 7.01 7.52 25.19
N PHE A 373 6.80 6.89 24.02
CA PHE A 373 5.75 7.28 23.09
C PHE A 373 4.36 7.16 23.73
N THR A 374 4.07 6.02 24.33
CA THR A 374 2.77 5.74 24.97
C THR A 374 2.46 6.77 26.05
N LYS A 375 3.43 7.08 26.93
CA LYS A 375 3.26 8.09 27.96
C LYS A 375 2.93 9.46 27.37
N ALA A 376 3.68 9.91 26.37
CA ALA A 376 3.48 11.22 25.77
C ALA A 376 2.14 11.33 25.02
N ILE A 377 1.79 10.32 24.22
CA ILE A 377 0.55 10.30 23.43
C ILE A 377 -0.66 10.22 24.34
N LYS A 378 -0.68 9.28 25.31
CA LYS A 378 -1.82 9.10 26.22
C LYS A 378 -2.02 10.30 27.15
N ALA A 379 -0.97 11.06 27.45
CA ALA A 379 -1.08 12.29 28.23
C ALA A 379 -1.85 13.40 27.49
N LYS A 380 -1.70 13.51 26.16
CA LYS A 380 -2.40 14.53 25.33
C LYS A 380 -3.71 13.99 24.73
N TYR A 381 -3.76 12.71 24.39
CA TYR A 381 -4.85 12.03 23.70
C TYR A 381 -5.15 10.67 24.36
N PRO A 382 -5.84 10.65 25.52
CA PRO A 382 -6.01 9.44 26.33
C PRO A 382 -6.76 8.31 25.61
N ASP A 383 -7.72 8.65 24.74
CA ASP A 383 -8.54 7.68 24.01
C ASP A 383 -7.89 7.18 22.71
N PHE A 384 -6.78 7.80 22.28
CA PHE A 384 -6.10 7.45 21.03
C PHE A 384 -5.43 6.08 21.13
N LYS A 385 -5.67 5.19 20.17
CA LYS A 385 -5.23 3.78 20.24
C LYS A 385 -3.86 3.57 19.60
N LEU A 386 -3.02 2.74 20.21
CA LEU A 386 -1.68 2.41 19.70
C LEU A 386 -1.61 0.97 19.20
N ILE A 387 -1.05 0.81 18.01
CA ILE A 387 -0.67 -0.47 17.44
C ILE A 387 0.80 -0.73 17.75
N ASN A 388 1.10 -1.89 18.35
CA ASN A 388 2.41 -2.21 18.89
C ASN A 388 2.96 -3.49 18.25
N SER A 389 4.20 -3.45 17.78
CA SER A 389 4.87 -4.56 17.11
C SER A 389 5.04 -5.76 18.05
N SER A 390 4.74 -6.97 17.55
CA SER A 390 5.15 -8.25 18.17
C SER A 390 6.42 -8.84 17.55
N GLY A 391 7.12 -8.08 16.71
CA GLY A 391 8.27 -8.53 15.94
C GLY A 391 7.89 -9.10 14.57
N THR A 392 8.78 -9.90 13.99
CA THR A 392 8.72 -10.38 12.60
C THR A 392 8.06 -11.74 12.44
N ASP A 393 7.85 -12.45 13.54
CA ASP A 393 7.42 -13.83 13.56
C ASP A 393 6.30 -14.05 14.59
N PRO A 394 5.32 -14.91 14.29
CA PRO A 394 4.18 -15.19 15.16
C PRO A 394 4.56 -16.12 16.34
N GLU A 395 5.82 -16.48 16.51
CA GLU A 395 6.27 -17.48 17.48
C GLU A 395 7.75 -17.31 17.87
N GLY A 396 8.16 -17.98 18.94
CA GLY A 396 9.54 -17.94 19.46
C GLY A 396 9.76 -16.91 20.56
N ASP A 397 10.98 -16.86 21.09
CA ASP A 397 11.30 -16.10 22.31
C ASP A 397 11.05 -14.59 22.17
N ARG A 398 11.33 -14.03 20.98
CA ARG A 398 11.06 -12.61 20.69
C ARG A 398 9.58 -12.28 20.74
N PHE A 399 8.77 -13.11 20.07
CA PHE A 399 7.32 -12.98 20.08
C PHE A 399 6.78 -13.16 21.51
N ASN A 400 7.23 -14.19 22.23
CA ASN A 400 6.78 -14.49 23.59
C ASN A 400 7.08 -13.33 24.56
N LEU A 401 8.26 -12.74 24.48
CA LEU A 401 8.63 -11.56 25.26
C LEU A 401 7.66 -10.41 24.98
N LEU A 402 7.50 -10.02 23.71
CA LEU A 402 6.69 -8.87 23.33
C LEU A 402 5.20 -9.10 23.63
N ASN A 403 4.64 -10.24 23.25
CA ASN A 403 3.25 -10.57 23.51
C ASN A 403 2.93 -10.58 25.01
N THR A 404 3.85 -11.09 25.85
CA THR A 404 3.67 -11.06 27.31
C THR A 404 3.75 -9.64 27.86
N SER A 405 4.84 -8.93 27.58
CA SER A 405 5.06 -7.58 28.11
C SER A 405 4.00 -6.58 27.63
N LEU A 406 3.56 -6.66 26.38
CA LEU A 406 2.51 -5.77 25.86
C LEU A 406 1.16 -6.00 26.56
N ARG A 407 0.81 -7.25 26.87
CA ARG A 407 -0.42 -7.57 27.62
C ARG A 407 -0.32 -7.11 29.07
N GLU A 408 0.81 -7.31 29.73
CA GLU A 408 1.06 -6.82 31.09
C GLU A 408 0.94 -5.29 31.18
N ASN A 409 1.42 -4.59 30.14
CA ASN A 409 1.32 -3.14 30.02
C ASN A 409 -0.02 -2.64 29.44
N LYS A 410 -1.00 -3.53 29.24
CA LYS A 410 -2.35 -3.19 28.72
C LYS A 410 -2.30 -2.44 27.39
N ALA A 411 -1.44 -2.89 26.47
CA ALA A 411 -1.39 -2.38 25.10
C ALA A 411 -2.79 -2.43 24.45
N ASP A 412 -3.14 -1.42 23.63
CA ASP A 412 -4.42 -1.41 22.92
C ASP A 412 -4.48 -2.54 21.88
N PHE A 413 -3.46 -2.62 21.01
CA PHE A 413 -3.32 -3.67 20.00
C PHE A 413 -1.90 -4.23 19.95
N ILE A 414 -1.80 -5.53 19.72
CA ILE A 414 -0.55 -6.22 19.35
C ILE A 414 -0.65 -6.57 17.86
N ASP A 415 0.35 -6.15 17.09
CA ASP A 415 0.47 -6.39 15.65
C ASP A 415 1.23 -7.69 15.40
N GLU A 416 0.54 -8.72 14.94
CA GLU A 416 1.11 -10.03 14.58
C GLU A 416 1.31 -10.15 13.07
N HIS A 417 2.52 -10.55 12.66
CA HIS A 417 2.87 -10.76 11.26
C HIS A 417 3.17 -12.24 10.99
N TYR A 418 2.73 -12.76 9.84
CA TYR A 418 3.11 -14.10 9.42
C TYR A 418 3.10 -14.32 7.91
N TYR A 419 4.30 -14.56 7.39
CA TYR A 419 4.56 -15.10 6.06
C TYR A 419 4.91 -16.58 6.21
N ARG A 420 3.98 -17.47 5.85
CA ARG A 420 4.07 -18.91 6.15
C ARG A 420 3.54 -19.81 5.03
N PRO A 421 3.93 -21.10 5.00
CA PRO A 421 3.37 -22.05 4.05
C PRO A 421 1.88 -22.34 4.31
N ALA A 422 1.15 -22.77 3.27
CA ALA A 422 -0.29 -23.07 3.34
C ALA A 422 -0.67 -24.00 4.51
N ASP A 423 0.11 -25.06 4.75
CA ASP A 423 -0.09 -26.00 5.87
C ASP A 423 -0.09 -25.31 7.25
N TRP A 424 0.72 -24.26 7.44
CA TRP A 424 0.73 -23.50 8.69
C TRP A 424 -0.61 -22.78 8.88
N PHE A 425 -1.14 -22.13 7.85
CA PHE A 425 -2.42 -21.41 7.91
C PHE A 425 -3.58 -22.35 8.24
N LEU A 426 -3.62 -23.54 7.61
CA LEU A 426 -4.63 -24.56 7.88
C LEU A 426 -4.56 -25.04 9.33
N LYS A 427 -3.37 -25.32 9.85
CA LYS A 427 -3.16 -25.75 11.25
C LYS A 427 -3.45 -24.66 12.27
N ASN A 428 -3.35 -23.39 11.87
CA ASN A 428 -3.55 -22.23 12.74
C ASN A 428 -4.95 -21.60 12.62
N ALA A 429 -5.91 -22.22 11.92
CA ALA A 429 -7.28 -21.72 11.87
C ALA A 429 -7.97 -21.66 13.26
N GLY A 430 -7.46 -22.41 14.26
CA GLY A 430 -7.89 -22.35 15.65
C GLY A 430 -6.99 -21.50 16.57
N ARG A 431 -5.99 -20.79 16.03
CA ARG A 431 -4.92 -20.13 16.81
C ARG A 431 -5.44 -19.20 17.93
N TYR A 432 -6.44 -18.39 17.61
CA TYR A 432 -6.97 -17.39 18.54
C TYR A 432 -8.04 -17.95 19.49
N ASP A 433 -8.46 -19.21 19.33
CA ASP A 433 -9.47 -19.86 20.18
C ASP A 433 -9.02 -19.95 21.64
N SER A 434 -7.72 -19.95 21.93
CA SER A 434 -7.16 -20.01 23.28
C SER A 434 -6.58 -18.68 23.78
N TYR A 435 -6.62 -17.61 22.98
CA TYR A 435 -6.05 -16.33 23.39
C TYR A 435 -6.82 -15.71 24.57
N PRO A 436 -6.18 -14.86 25.41
CA PRO A 436 -6.89 -14.17 26.49
C PRO A 436 -7.99 -13.23 25.95
N ARG A 437 -9.16 -13.22 26.58
CA ARG A 437 -10.29 -12.33 26.24
C ARG A 437 -10.26 -11.10 27.13
N ASN A 438 -9.18 -10.34 27.02
CA ASN A 438 -8.93 -9.12 27.79
C ASN A 438 -8.96 -7.88 26.88
N ASP A 439 -8.58 -6.73 27.42
CA ASP A 439 -8.65 -5.44 26.71
C ASP A 439 -7.63 -5.31 25.57
N THR A 440 -6.51 -6.06 25.63
CA THR A 440 -5.48 -6.05 24.57
C THR A 440 -5.93 -6.88 23.39
N LYS A 441 -6.13 -6.22 22.25
CA LYS A 441 -6.62 -6.82 21.01
C LYS A 441 -5.48 -7.21 20.08
N ILE A 442 -5.80 -8.05 19.11
CA ILE A 442 -4.89 -8.44 18.04
C ILE A 442 -5.26 -7.66 16.78
N PHE A 443 -4.23 -7.10 16.16
CA PHE A 443 -4.21 -6.72 14.77
C PHE A 443 -3.30 -7.71 14.04
N VAL A 444 -3.81 -8.36 13.00
CA VAL A 444 -2.96 -9.13 12.10
C VAL A 444 -2.54 -8.21 10.96
N GLY A 445 -1.46 -7.44 11.16
CA GLY A 445 -1.10 -6.38 10.24
C GLY A 445 -0.54 -6.85 8.92
N GLU A 446 0.10 -8.01 8.89
CA GLU A 446 0.67 -8.61 7.70
C GLU A 446 0.48 -10.12 7.70
N TYR A 447 -0.11 -10.65 6.64
CA TYR A 447 -0.04 -12.08 6.36
C TYR A 447 -0.08 -12.37 4.87
N ALA A 448 0.65 -13.41 4.47
CA ALA A 448 0.49 -14.04 3.16
C ALA A 448 0.90 -15.51 3.19
N VAL A 449 0.24 -16.28 2.33
CA VAL A 449 0.51 -17.70 2.16
C VAL A 449 1.56 -17.89 1.06
N HIS A 450 2.71 -18.46 1.45
CA HIS A 450 3.75 -18.87 0.51
C HIS A 450 3.50 -20.33 0.11
N ALA A 451 2.94 -20.55 -1.09
CA ALA A 451 2.57 -21.90 -1.54
C ALA A 451 3.79 -22.86 -1.63
N ASP A 452 4.97 -22.34 -1.94
CA ASP A 452 6.23 -23.07 -1.83
C ASP A 452 6.89 -22.87 -0.47
N LYS A 453 7.69 -23.86 -0.05
CA LYS A 453 8.46 -23.76 1.20
C LYS A 453 9.54 -22.65 1.17
N ASN A 454 9.71 -21.98 0.03
CA ASN A 454 10.65 -20.89 -0.15
C ASN A 454 9.91 -19.55 -0.02
N VAL A 455 10.32 -18.75 0.96
CA VAL A 455 9.74 -17.41 1.19
C VAL A 455 10.15 -16.42 0.09
N ILE A 456 11.19 -16.72 -0.69
CA ILE A 456 11.78 -15.82 -1.67
C ILE A 456 11.35 -16.21 -3.09
N GLY A 457 10.67 -15.30 -3.79
CA GLY A 457 10.46 -15.38 -5.24
C GLY A 457 9.33 -16.32 -5.68
N SER A 458 8.36 -16.57 -4.80
CA SER A 458 7.14 -17.26 -5.19
C SER A 458 6.21 -16.30 -5.91
N ASN A 459 6.20 -16.30 -7.25
CA ASN A 459 5.21 -15.57 -8.04
C ASN A 459 3.78 -16.13 -7.87
N ARG A 460 3.56 -17.01 -6.88
CA ARG A 460 2.38 -17.86 -6.77
C ARG A 460 1.43 -17.31 -5.72
N ASN A 461 0.59 -16.38 -6.14
CA ASN A 461 -0.72 -16.25 -5.53
C ASN A 461 -1.67 -17.19 -6.29
N ASN A 462 -1.87 -18.39 -5.78
CA ASN A 462 -2.68 -19.42 -6.41
C ASN A 462 -3.88 -19.80 -5.54
N TRP A 463 -4.69 -20.74 -6.03
CA TRP A 463 -5.88 -21.23 -5.32
C TRP A 463 -5.56 -21.95 -4.01
N GLU A 464 -4.45 -22.67 -3.90
CA GLU A 464 -3.99 -23.28 -2.64
C GLU A 464 -3.72 -22.21 -1.57
N SER A 465 -3.00 -21.15 -1.93
CA SER A 465 -2.75 -19.99 -1.07
C SER A 465 -4.07 -19.34 -0.63
N ALA A 466 -4.94 -19.02 -1.58
CA ALA A 466 -6.21 -18.36 -1.30
C ALA A 466 -7.15 -19.19 -0.40
N LEU A 467 -7.23 -20.52 -0.60
CA LEU A 467 -8.01 -21.40 0.27
C LEU A 467 -7.42 -21.51 1.68
N ALA A 468 -6.10 -21.54 1.81
CA ALA A 468 -5.43 -21.52 3.11
C ALA A 468 -5.64 -20.19 3.84
N SER A 469 -5.56 -19.05 3.14
CA SER A 469 -5.93 -17.74 3.66
C SER A 469 -7.39 -17.73 4.13
N ALA A 470 -8.33 -18.15 3.29
CA ALA A 470 -9.75 -18.21 3.63
C ALA A 470 -10.00 -19.06 4.89
N SER A 471 -9.31 -20.20 5.00
CA SER A 471 -9.39 -21.10 6.15
C SER A 471 -8.96 -20.42 7.45
N LEU A 472 -7.83 -19.71 7.45
CA LEU A 472 -7.38 -18.92 8.60
C LEU A 472 -8.36 -17.78 8.91
N MET A 473 -8.86 -17.08 7.89
CA MET A 473 -9.78 -15.95 8.06
C MET A 473 -11.09 -16.34 8.76
N THR A 474 -11.57 -17.58 8.60
CA THR A 474 -12.69 -18.09 9.41
C THR A 474 -12.35 -18.10 10.91
N GLY A 475 -11.10 -18.41 11.26
CA GLY A 475 -10.59 -18.36 12.63
C GLY A 475 -10.46 -16.94 13.16
N LEU A 476 -10.00 -16.01 12.33
CA LEU A 476 -9.95 -14.58 12.69
C LEU A 476 -11.36 -14.07 12.98
N GLU A 477 -12.33 -14.36 12.09
CA GLU A 477 -13.73 -13.92 12.25
C GLU A 477 -14.42 -14.54 13.45
N ARG A 478 -14.22 -15.85 13.68
CA ARG A 478 -14.78 -16.53 14.85
C ARG A 478 -14.31 -15.90 16.17
N ASN A 479 -13.10 -15.35 16.19
CA ASN A 479 -12.50 -14.70 17.36
C ASN A 479 -12.49 -13.16 17.22
N ALA A 480 -13.53 -12.56 16.65
CA ALA A 480 -13.62 -11.10 16.46
C ALA A 480 -13.58 -10.26 17.76
N ASP A 481 -13.78 -10.90 18.91
CA ASP A 481 -13.60 -10.32 20.25
C ASP A 481 -12.12 -10.16 20.65
N VAL A 482 -11.23 -10.94 20.03
CA VAL A 482 -9.77 -10.92 20.18
C VAL A 482 -9.11 -10.23 18.98
N VAL A 483 -9.35 -10.72 17.76
CA VAL A 483 -8.79 -10.20 16.51
C VAL A 483 -9.76 -9.19 15.92
N GLN A 484 -9.34 -7.92 15.91
CA GLN A 484 -10.23 -6.83 15.52
C GLN A 484 -9.87 -6.18 14.20
N MET A 485 -8.68 -6.46 13.66
CA MET A 485 -8.21 -5.97 12.35
C MET A 485 -7.29 -7.02 11.73
N ALA A 486 -7.32 -7.14 10.40
CA ALA A 486 -6.44 -8.00 9.63
C ALA A 486 -6.21 -7.44 8.21
N SER A 487 -5.00 -7.59 7.68
CA SER A 487 -4.64 -7.19 6.31
C SER A 487 -3.64 -8.14 5.66
N TYR A 488 -3.94 -8.56 4.43
CA TYR A 488 -2.99 -9.27 3.56
C TYR A 488 -1.86 -8.34 3.15
N ALA A 489 -0.64 -8.87 3.01
CA ALA A 489 0.53 -8.14 2.52
C ALA A 489 1.49 -9.01 1.69
N PRO A 490 2.21 -8.46 0.69
CA PRO A 490 2.09 -7.10 0.19
C PRO A 490 0.90 -6.92 -0.78
N LEU A 491 0.51 -5.67 -1.00
CA LEU A 491 -0.73 -5.34 -1.71
C LEU A 491 -0.56 -5.28 -3.23
N PHE A 492 0.44 -4.55 -3.72
CA PHE A 492 0.63 -4.31 -5.16
C PHE A 492 1.98 -4.82 -5.64
N ALA A 493 2.00 -5.39 -6.85
CA ALA A 493 3.24 -5.67 -7.56
C ALA A 493 3.17 -5.36 -9.05
N HIS A 494 4.15 -4.60 -9.55
CA HIS A 494 4.33 -4.42 -10.99
C HIS A 494 4.96 -5.68 -11.61
N ILE A 495 4.36 -6.22 -12.69
CA ILE A 495 4.78 -7.49 -13.31
C ILE A 495 6.25 -7.51 -13.76
N ASP A 496 6.75 -6.37 -14.25
CA ASP A 496 8.15 -6.20 -14.69
C ASP A 496 9.05 -5.55 -13.61
N GLY A 497 8.53 -5.30 -12.40
CA GLY A 497 9.17 -4.43 -11.41
C GLY A 497 9.37 -5.02 -10.01
N TRP A 498 8.67 -6.11 -9.65
CA TRP A 498 8.59 -6.60 -8.27
C TRP A 498 9.92 -7.13 -7.69
N GLN A 499 10.05 -7.02 -6.36
CA GLN A 499 11.14 -7.49 -5.50
C GLN A 499 10.70 -8.59 -4.52
N TRP A 500 9.47 -8.53 -3.99
CA TRP A 500 8.83 -9.55 -3.17
C TRP A 500 7.60 -10.13 -3.86
N ALA A 501 7.27 -11.39 -3.57
CA ALA A 501 6.06 -12.07 -4.02
C ALA A 501 5.74 -13.24 -3.04
N PRO A 502 4.46 -13.63 -2.86
CA PRO A 502 3.28 -13.24 -3.65
C PRO A 502 2.59 -11.94 -3.18
N ASP A 503 1.80 -11.33 -4.07
CA ASP A 503 1.09 -10.06 -3.85
C ASP A 503 -0.41 -10.18 -4.19
N MET A 504 -1.24 -9.36 -3.55
CA MET A 504 -2.69 -9.43 -3.72
C MET A 504 -3.17 -8.91 -5.09
N ILE A 505 -2.57 -7.83 -5.60
CA ILE A 505 -2.95 -7.18 -6.86
C ILE A 505 -1.71 -7.00 -7.74
N TRP A 506 -1.75 -7.54 -8.94
CA TRP A 506 -0.68 -7.38 -9.94
C TRP A 506 -1.05 -6.31 -10.94
N VAL A 507 -0.07 -5.52 -11.36
CA VAL A 507 -0.27 -4.41 -12.28
C VAL A 507 0.73 -4.42 -13.42
N ASP A 508 0.26 -3.99 -14.58
CA ASP A 508 1.12 -3.49 -15.66
C ASP A 508 0.87 -1.99 -15.84
N ASN A 509 1.43 -1.39 -16.89
CA ASN A 509 1.32 0.03 -17.17
C ASN A 509 -0.09 0.50 -17.59
N LEU A 510 -1.00 -0.41 -17.96
CA LEU A 510 -2.36 -0.12 -18.45
C LEU A 510 -3.46 -0.73 -17.58
N ASN A 511 -3.19 -1.85 -16.91
CA ASN A 511 -4.17 -2.71 -16.28
C ASN A 511 -3.75 -3.12 -14.86
N SER A 512 -4.75 -3.52 -14.08
CA SER A 512 -4.60 -4.15 -12.76
C SER A 512 -5.41 -5.44 -12.72
N TYR A 513 -4.91 -6.44 -11.98
CA TYR A 513 -5.53 -7.74 -11.81
C TYR A 513 -5.51 -8.16 -10.34
N GLY A 514 -6.68 -8.51 -9.80
CA GLY A 514 -6.79 -9.14 -8.48
C GLY A 514 -6.54 -10.65 -8.56
N THR A 515 -5.71 -11.15 -7.66
CA THR A 515 -5.39 -12.58 -7.53
C THR A 515 -6.51 -13.40 -6.86
N PRO A 516 -6.43 -14.74 -6.80
CA PRO A 516 -7.34 -15.54 -5.97
C PRO A 516 -7.47 -15.02 -4.53
N ASP A 517 -6.38 -14.63 -3.87
CA ASP A 517 -6.45 -14.02 -2.53
C ASP A 517 -7.21 -12.69 -2.54
N TYR A 518 -7.06 -11.84 -3.56
CA TYR A 518 -7.85 -10.59 -3.67
C TYR A 518 -9.36 -10.88 -3.58
N TYR A 519 -9.84 -11.89 -4.31
CA TYR A 519 -11.26 -12.26 -4.29
C TYR A 519 -11.69 -12.86 -2.96
N VAL A 520 -10.84 -13.66 -2.29
CA VAL A 520 -11.08 -14.13 -0.92
C VAL A 520 -11.20 -12.95 0.06
N GLN A 521 -10.24 -12.03 0.04
CA GLN A 521 -10.26 -10.83 0.90
C GLN A 521 -11.52 -9.99 0.64
N LYS A 522 -11.88 -9.78 -0.63
CA LYS A 522 -13.09 -9.06 -1.04
C LYS A 522 -14.36 -9.75 -0.53
N LEU A 523 -14.46 -11.08 -0.64
CA LEU A 523 -15.63 -11.82 -0.13
C LEU A 523 -15.79 -11.66 1.37
N PHE A 524 -14.71 -11.80 2.15
CA PHE A 524 -14.76 -11.61 3.60
C PHE A 524 -15.11 -10.17 3.98
N SER A 525 -14.50 -9.19 3.32
CA SER A 525 -14.71 -7.76 3.60
C SER A 525 -16.15 -7.30 3.29
N THR A 526 -16.68 -7.68 2.13
CA THR A 526 -18.02 -7.28 1.68
C THR A 526 -19.16 -8.04 2.38
N ASN A 527 -18.83 -9.18 3.01
CA ASN A 527 -19.73 -10.04 3.79
C ASN A 527 -19.32 -10.14 5.28
N LYS A 528 -18.77 -9.06 5.85
CA LYS A 528 -18.21 -9.04 7.22
C LYS A 528 -19.23 -9.28 8.36
N GLY A 529 -20.48 -8.86 8.19
CA GLY A 529 -21.50 -8.90 9.25
C GLY A 529 -21.22 -7.96 10.43
N THR A 530 -22.02 -8.06 11.49
CA THR A 530 -21.92 -7.24 12.71
C THR A 530 -21.70 -8.06 13.99
N ASP A 531 -22.18 -9.29 14.03
CA ASP A 531 -22.15 -10.15 15.21
C ASP A 531 -21.77 -11.57 14.79
N VAL A 532 -20.73 -12.13 15.41
CA VAL A 532 -20.38 -13.54 15.23
C VAL A 532 -21.41 -14.40 15.94
N VAL A 533 -21.89 -15.44 15.27
CA VAL A 533 -22.75 -16.47 15.86
C VAL A 533 -22.06 -17.82 15.77
N SER A 534 -22.35 -18.71 16.73
CA SER A 534 -21.68 -20.01 16.82
C SER A 534 -22.07 -20.90 15.63
N ILE A 535 -21.06 -21.49 15.00
CA ILE A 535 -21.17 -22.53 13.98
C ILE A 535 -20.31 -23.73 14.38
N THR A 536 -20.91 -24.92 14.47
CA THR A 536 -20.22 -26.12 14.97
C THR A 536 -20.55 -27.37 14.19
N LEU A 537 -19.58 -28.30 14.15
CA LEU A 537 -19.74 -29.68 13.70
C LEU A 537 -19.39 -30.58 14.89
N ASP A 538 -20.28 -31.50 15.24
CA ASP A 538 -20.15 -32.35 16.44
C ASP A 538 -19.84 -31.54 17.71
N ASP A 539 -20.53 -30.40 17.85
CA ASP A 539 -20.40 -29.43 18.95
C ASP A 539 -18.98 -28.84 19.12
N LYS A 540 -18.16 -28.89 18.06
CA LYS A 540 -16.81 -28.30 18.01
C LYS A 540 -16.69 -27.24 16.92
N ASN A 541 -15.74 -26.31 17.11
CA ASN A 541 -15.36 -25.33 16.08
C ASN A 541 -14.87 -26.05 14.82
N ILE A 542 -15.26 -25.55 13.65
CA ILE A 542 -14.90 -26.12 12.35
C ILE A 542 -13.59 -25.48 11.89
N ILE A 543 -12.48 -26.16 12.15
CA ILE A 543 -11.10 -25.67 12.01
C ILE A 543 -10.19 -26.66 11.27
N GLY A 544 -10.78 -27.48 10.38
CA GLY A 544 -10.05 -28.44 9.54
C GLY A 544 -10.57 -29.87 9.61
N GLN A 545 -11.67 -30.14 10.32
CA GLN A 545 -12.28 -31.47 10.38
C GLN A 545 -12.69 -31.90 8.96
N ASP A 546 -12.07 -32.98 8.48
CA ASP A 546 -12.11 -33.44 7.08
C ASP A 546 -11.84 -32.32 6.05
N GLY A 547 -10.96 -31.38 6.38
CA GLY A 547 -10.60 -30.25 5.51
C GLY A 547 -11.65 -29.14 5.39
N LEU A 548 -12.65 -29.10 6.29
CA LEU A 548 -13.62 -27.99 6.37
C LEU A 548 -13.21 -26.95 7.41
N PHE A 549 -13.44 -25.68 7.06
CA PHE A 549 -13.28 -24.52 7.93
C PHE A 549 -14.52 -23.63 7.81
N ALA A 550 -15.00 -23.06 8.92
CA ALA A 550 -16.21 -22.26 8.89
C ALA A 550 -16.24 -21.11 9.92
N SER A 551 -16.90 -20.02 9.51
CA SER A 551 -17.38 -18.96 10.40
C SER A 551 -18.79 -18.54 10.00
N SER A 552 -19.51 -17.92 10.93
CA SER A 552 -20.84 -17.38 10.66
C SER A 552 -21.08 -16.08 11.41
N VAL A 553 -21.75 -15.15 10.74
CA VAL A 553 -22.07 -13.83 11.28
C VAL A 553 -23.50 -13.45 10.94
N ILE A 554 -24.13 -12.69 11.83
CA ILE A 554 -25.35 -11.94 11.54
C ILE A 554 -24.94 -10.54 11.11
N ASP A 555 -25.48 -10.06 10.00
CA ASP A 555 -25.48 -8.64 9.63
C ASP A 555 -26.80 -8.01 10.09
N LYS A 556 -26.77 -7.25 11.19
CA LYS A 556 -27.98 -6.58 11.71
C LYS A 556 -28.50 -5.47 10.80
N THR A 557 -27.64 -4.88 9.98
CA THR A 557 -28.01 -3.79 9.06
C THR A 557 -28.75 -4.35 7.86
N LYS A 558 -28.19 -5.40 7.23
CA LYS A 558 -28.82 -6.08 6.09
C LYS A 558 -29.90 -7.09 6.50
N LYS A 559 -29.93 -7.49 7.77
CA LYS A 559 -30.81 -8.52 8.35
C LYS A 559 -30.58 -9.88 7.70
N GLU A 560 -29.32 -10.28 7.62
CA GLU A 560 -28.86 -11.48 6.93
C GLU A 560 -28.01 -12.36 7.85
N LEU A 561 -28.13 -13.68 7.67
CA LEU A 561 -27.14 -14.65 8.15
C LEU A 561 -26.15 -14.88 7.02
N ILE A 562 -24.87 -14.76 7.33
CA ILE A 562 -23.77 -15.03 6.42
C ILE A 562 -22.99 -16.20 6.99
N ILE A 563 -22.87 -17.27 6.21
CA ILE A 563 -22.06 -18.45 6.54
C ILE A 563 -20.93 -18.50 5.53
N LYS A 564 -19.68 -18.57 6.01
CA LYS A 564 -18.48 -18.68 5.19
C LYS A 564 -17.87 -20.05 5.41
N ILE A 565 -17.66 -20.78 4.33
CA ILE A 565 -17.09 -22.13 4.35
C ILE A 565 -15.87 -22.15 3.44
N ALA A 566 -14.77 -22.72 3.92
CA ALA A 566 -13.66 -23.13 3.07
C ALA A 566 -13.56 -24.67 3.09
N ASN A 567 -13.63 -25.28 1.91
CA ASN A 567 -13.37 -26.70 1.72
C ASN A 567 -12.00 -26.85 1.04
N ASN A 568 -11.01 -27.33 1.78
CA ASN A 568 -9.66 -27.50 1.25
C ASN A 568 -9.37 -28.94 0.79
N THR A 569 -10.42 -29.67 0.39
CA THR A 569 -10.32 -31.02 -0.16
C THR A 569 -10.74 -31.04 -1.62
N LYS A 570 -10.35 -32.10 -2.35
CA LYS A 570 -10.79 -32.33 -3.73
C LYS A 570 -12.21 -32.89 -3.81
N GLU A 571 -12.76 -33.32 -2.68
CA GLU A 571 -14.06 -33.97 -2.62
C GLU A 571 -15.16 -32.95 -2.31
N SER A 572 -16.27 -33.05 -3.02
CA SER A 572 -17.48 -32.28 -2.67
C SER A 572 -18.02 -32.77 -1.32
N GLN A 573 -18.32 -31.84 -0.42
CA GLN A 573 -18.87 -32.15 0.89
C GLN A 573 -20.30 -31.67 1.01
N SER A 574 -21.22 -32.58 1.34
CA SER A 574 -22.63 -32.24 1.58
C SER A 574 -22.83 -31.79 3.03
N ILE A 575 -23.34 -30.58 3.21
CA ILE A 575 -23.59 -29.96 4.52
C ILE A 575 -25.08 -29.62 4.65
N ILE A 576 -25.68 -29.99 5.78
CA ILE A 576 -26.99 -29.54 6.21
C ILE A 576 -26.78 -28.53 7.35
N PHE A 577 -27.22 -27.29 7.14
CA PHE A 577 -27.21 -26.28 8.20
C PHE A 577 -28.47 -26.41 9.07
N ASP A 578 -28.28 -26.82 10.32
CA ASP A 578 -29.31 -26.78 11.36
C ASP A 578 -29.31 -25.40 12.00
N LEU A 579 -30.27 -24.56 11.60
CA LEU A 579 -30.37 -23.17 12.04
C LEU A 579 -31.21 -23.09 13.32
N GLU A 580 -30.53 -23.01 14.46
CA GLU A 580 -31.15 -22.94 15.77
C GLU A 580 -31.43 -21.48 16.16
N GLY A 581 -32.71 -21.14 16.34
CA GLY A 581 -33.10 -19.82 16.84
C GLY A 581 -34.52 -19.42 16.47
N LYS A 582 -34.95 -18.30 17.03
CA LYS A 582 -36.20 -17.60 16.75
C LYS A 582 -36.05 -16.57 15.63
N THR A 583 -34.82 -16.19 15.27
CA THR A 583 -34.54 -15.32 14.12
C THR A 583 -35.16 -15.90 12.85
N LYS A 584 -36.10 -15.16 12.25
CA LYS A 584 -36.76 -15.56 11.00
C LYS A 584 -35.92 -15.13 9.81
N LEU A 585 -35.43 -16.10 9.06
CA LEU A 585 -34.73 -15.87 7.80
C LEU A 585 -35.69 -16.03 6.61
N LYS A 586 -35.32 -15.45 5.47
CA LYS A 586 -36.04 -15.67 4.21
C LYS A 586 -35.85 -17.12 3.76
N THR A 587 -36.81 -17.65 3.00
CA THR A 587 -36.76 -19.02 2.46
C THR A 587 -35.80 -19.20 1.28
N LYS A 588 -35.17 -18.11 0.82
CA LYS A 588 -34.18 -18.09 -0.26
C LYS A 588 -32.93 -17.36 0.24
N GLY A 589 -31.77 -17.91 -0.09
CA GLY A 589 -30.47 -17.28 0.09
C GLY A 589 -29.73 -17.18 -1.24
N THR A 590 -28.55 -16.57 -1.20
CA THR A 590 -27.60 -16.50 -2.32
C THR A 590 -26.34 -17.30 -1.95
N ILE A 591 -25.66 -17.80 -2.97
CA ILE A 591 -24.36 -18.45 -2.83
C ILE A 591 -23.39 -17.70 -3.73
N GLU A 592 -22.29 -17.24 -3.13
CA GLU A 592 -21.12 -16.72 -3.84
C GLU A 592 -20.03 -17.78 -3.70
N GLU A 593 -19.57 -18.32 -4.83
CA GLU A 593 -18.61 -19.43 -4.85
C GLU A 593 -17.35 -19.03 -5.61
N LEU A 594 -16.20 -19.29 -4.99
CA LEU A 594 -14.89 -19.26 -5.61
C LEU A 594 -14.34 -20.69 -5.55
N ALA A 595 -14.15 -21.32 -6.70
CA ALA A 595 -13.70 -22.70 -6.80
C ALA A 595 -12.78 -22.89 -8.01
N SER A 596 -11.87 -23.86 -7.89
CA SER A 596 -10.99 -24.29 -8.98
C SER A 596 -10.65 -25.77 -8.82
N GLU A 597 -10.66 -26.51 -9.93
CA GLU A 597 -10.18 -27.90 -9.98
C GLU A 597 -8.64 -28.00 -9.94
N HIS A 598 -7.94 -26.88 -10.03
CA HIS A 598 -6.49 -26.80 -10.15
C HIS A 598 -5.87 -25.84 -9.13
N LEU A 599 -5.61 -26.35 -7.92
CA LEU A 599 -5.12 -25.52 -6.80
C LEU A 599 -3.74 -24.89 -7.02
N SER A 600 -2.91 -25.51 -7.87
CA SER A 600 -1.54 -25.05 -8.14
C SER A 600 -1.39 -24.19 -9.40
N GLN A 601 -2.47 -23.97 -10.17
CA GLN A 601 -2.43 -23.12 -11.36
C GLN A 601 -2.39 -21.63 -10.97
N LEU A 602 -1.66 -20.85 -11.76
CA LEU A 602 -1.49 -19.40 -11.66
C LEU A 602 -2.56 -18.65 -12.43
#